data_AF-A0A8B6D1S5-F1
#
_entry.id   AF-A0A8B6D1S5-F1
#
_cell.length_a   1.000
_cell.length_b   1.000
_cell.length_c   1.000
_cell.angle_alpha   90.00
_cell.angle_beta   90.00
_cell.angle_gamma   90.00
#
_symmetry.space_group_name_H-M   'P 1'
#
loop_
_entity.id
_entity.type
_entity.pdbx_description
1 polymer ?
#
loop_
_entity_poly.entity_id
_entity_poly.type
_entity_poly.pdbx_seq_one_letter_code
_entity_poly.pdbx_strand_id
1 'polypeptide(L)'
;MLANQEPVPVVLLANKCDMENATVDSRVLSQFCQSNNIVNWFETSAKNNINIDDAMNFLIDYILKLPTESQQPDEHISLFNQQNQNTFDDSFEKDNKKTKIKSDCC
;
A
#
# COMPACT_ATOMS: atom_id res chain seq x y z
N MET A 1 -4.26 4.78 7.02
CA MET A 1 -5.74 4.80 6.99
C MET A 1 -6.16 4.41 5.59
N LEU A 2 -7.27 3.68 5.46
CA LEU A 2 -7.89 3.31 4.20
C LEU A 2 -8.58 4.52 3.55
N ALA A 3 -9.05 4.38 2.31
CA ALA A 3 -9.73 5.46 1.58
C ALA A 3 -11.00 5.95 2.29
N ASN A 4 -11.69 5.05 3.00
CA ASN A 4 -12.84 5.34 3.85
C ASN A 4 -12.45 5.92 5.24
N GLN A 5 -11.20 6.35 5.42
CA GLN A 5 -10.64 6.87 6.68
C GLN A 5 -10.61 5.84 7.84
N GLU A 6 -10.94 4.57 7.59
CA GLU A 6 -10.82 3.54 8.60
C GLU A 6 -9.35 3.12 8.83
N PRO A 7 -9.03 2.57 10.02
CA PRO A 7 -7.73 1.96 10.27
C PRO A 7 -7.46 0.80 9.30
N VAL A 8 -6.19 0.58 8.97
CA VAL A 8 -5.79 -0.60 8.19
C VAL A 8 -6.04 -1.84 9.04
N PRO A 9 -6.68 -2.90 8.53
CA PRO A 9 -6.88 -4.12 9.30
C PRO A 9 -5.54 -4.75 9.69
N VAL A 10 -5.39 -5.06 10.97
CA VAL A 10 -4.20 -5.70 11.53
C VAL A 10 -4.59 -7.01 12.20
N VAL A 11 -3.79 -8.05 11.98
CA VAL A 11 -3.88 -9.35 12.66
C VAL A 11 -2.56 -9.61 13.38
N LEU A 12 -2.62 -10.05 14.63
CA LEU A 12 -1.43 -10.34 15.45
C LEU A 12 -1.11 -11.83 15.42
N LEU A 13 0.15 -12.19 15.12
CA LEU A 13 0.60 -13.57 15.11
C LEU A 13 1.53 -13.84 16.30
N ALA A 14 1.04 -14.60 17.26
CA ALA A 14 1.85 -15.14 18.37
C ALA A 14 2.65 -16.35 17.86
N ASN A 15 3.75 -16.06 17.18
CA ASN A 15 4.58 -17.08 16.54
C ASN A 15 5.42 -17.90 17.54
N LYS A 16 5.83 -19.10 17.12
CA LYS A 16 6.64 -20.08 17.86
C LYS A 16 5.89 -20.81 18.98
N CYS A 17 4.60 -21.06 18.81
CA CYS A 17 3.82 -21.85 19.77
C CYS A 17 4.29 -23.31 19.91
N ASP A 18 5.21 -23.78 19.05
CA ASP A 18 5.87 -25.09 19.17
C ASP A 18 6.94 -25.15 20.27
N MET A 19 7.37 -24.02 20.83
CA MET A 19 8.33 -24.01 21.93
C MET A 19 7.63 -24.25 23.27
N GLU A 20 8.13 -25.18 24.08
CA GLU A 20 7.56 -25.48 25.41
C GLU A 20 7.52 -24.27 26.36
N ASN A 21 8.39 -23.28 26.13
CA ASN A 21 8.45 -22.04 26.91
C ASN A 21 7.61 -20.90 26.31
N ALA A 22 6.93 -21.11 25.18
CA ALA A 22 6.06 -20.11 24.57
C ALA A 22 4.69 -20.12 25.25
N THR A 23 4.67 -19.70 26.51
CA THR A 23 3.41 -19.46 27.23
C THR A 23 2.96 -18.03 26.98
N VAL A 24 1.83 -17.86 26.30
CA VAL A 24 1.18 -16.56 26.14
C VAL A 24 -0.20 -16.61 26.79
N ASP A 25 -0.53 -15.64 27.64
CA ASP A 25 -1.88 -15.54 28.19
C ASP A 25 -2.83 -14.99 27.12
N SER A 26 -3.71 -15.87 26.64
CA SER A 26 -4.73 -15.55 25.65
C SER A 26 -5.62 -14.37 26.04
N ARG A 27 -5.85 -14.15 27.35
CA ARG A 27 -6.65 -13.01 27.84
C ARG A 27 -5.92 -11.69 27.67
N VAL A 28 -4.61 -11.67 27.97
CA VAL A 28 -3.77 -10.48 27.81
C VAL A 28 -3.65 -10.11 26.34
N LEU A 29 -3.44 -11.10 25.46
CA LEU A 29 -3.43 -10.86 24.02
C LEU A 29 -4.77 -10.35 23.50
N SER A 30 -5.88 -10.96 23.94
CA SER A 30 -7.21 -10.52 23.52
C SER A 30 -7.48 -9.07 23.94
N GLN A 31 -7.13 -8.71 25.17
CA GLN A 31 -7.25 -7.33 25.67
C GLN A 31 -6.34 -6.35 24.91
N PHE A 32 -5.11 -6.77 24.61
CA PHE A 32 -4.18 -5.98 23.79
C PHE A 32 -4.75 -5.75 22.40
N CYS A 33 -5.32 -6.78 21.76
CA CYS A 33 -5.90 -6.64 20.43
C CYS A 33 -7.08 -5.67 20.42
N GLN A 34 -7.97 -5.79 21.40
CA GLN A 34 -9.12 -4.92 21.57
C GLN A 34 -8.72 -3.45 21.80
N SER A 35 -7.60 -3.20 22.49
CA SER A 35 -7.11 -1.85 22.79
C SER A 35 -6.36 -1.17 21.64
N ASN A 36 -5.83 -1.95 20.68
CA ASN A 36 -4.95 -1.47 19.60
C ASN A 36 -5.57 -1.58 18.20
N ASN A 37 -6.90 -1.73 18.09
CA ASN A 37 -7.59 -1.91 16.82
C ASN A 37 -7.05 -3.10 15.98
N ILE A 38 -6.61 -4.16 16.66
CA ILE A 38 -6.20 -5.39 16.02
C ILE A 38 -7.45 -6.27 15.93
N VAL A 39 -7.75 -6.70 14.72
CA VAL A 39 -9.00 -7.39 14.37
C VAL A 39 -9.05 -8.78 15.01
N ASN A 40 -7.92 -9.49 15.02
CA ASN A 40 -7.81 -10.82 15.61
C ASN A 40 -6.35 -11.19 15.89
N TRP A 41 -6.15 -12.28 16.64
CA TRP A 41 -4.84 -12.86 16.86
C TRP A 41 -4.84 -14.38 16.72
N PHE A 42 -3.70 -14.94 16.34
CA PHE A 42 -3.51 -16.37 16.15
C PHE A 42 -2.20 -16.83 16.78
N GLU A 43 -2.22 -17.95 17.50
CA GLU A 43 -0.99 -18.68 17.84
C GLU A 43 -0.49 -19.38 16.60
N THR A 44 0.75 -19.14 16.19
CA THR A 44 1.30 -19.72 14.98
C THR A 44 2.60 -20.44 15.24
N SER A 45 2.87 -21.48 14.45
CA SER A 45 4.19 -22.07 14.33
C SER A 45 4.55 -22.12 12.87
N ALA A 46 5.44 -21.23 12.44
CA ALA A 46 6.00 -21.26 11.10
C ALA A 46 6.77 -22.56 10.82
N LYS A 47 7.33 -23.19 11.87
CA LYS A 47 8.06 -24.46 11.76
C LYS A 47 7.13 -25.63 11.46
N ASN A 48 5.98 -25.67 12.15
CA ASN A 48 5.05 -26.79 12.08
C ASN A 48 3.83 -26.49 11.18
N ASN A 49 3.84 -25.35 10.49
CA ASN A 49 2.72 -24.81 9.71
C ASN A 49 1.39 -24.76 10.50
N ILE A 50 1.45 -24.26 11.74
CA ILE A 50 0.26 -24.12 12.60
C ILE A 50 -0.35 -22.73 12.39
N ASN A 51 -1.65 -22.70 12.06
CA ASN A 51 -2.50 -21.50 11.90
C ASN A 51 -1.97 -20.43 10.92
N ILE A 52 -1.03 -20.78 10.05
CA ILE A 52 -0.50 -19.85 9.03
C ILE A 52 -1.59 -19.57 7.99
N ASP A 53 -2.15 -20.63 7.41
CA ASP A 53 -3.19 -20.52 6.38
C ASP A 53 -4.46 -19.87 6.95
N ASP A 54 -4.88 -20.27 8.16
CA ASP A 54 -6.07 -19.72 8.82
C ASP A 54 -5.94 -18.22 9.10
N ALA A 55 -4.77 -17.77 9.57
CA ALA A 55 -4.54 -16.35 9.81
C ALA A 55 -4.56 -15.53 8.51
N MET A 56 -3.99 -16.07 7.43
CA MET A 56 -3.97 -15.41 6.13
C MET A 56 -5.37 -15.37 5.50
N ASN A 57 -6.10 -16.49 5.52
CA ASN A 57 -7.48 -16.58 5.03
C ASN A 57 -8.39 -15.62 5.80
N PHE A 58 -8.26 -15.56 7.12
CA PHE A 58 -9.01 -14.59 7.93
C PHE A 58 -8.74 -13.15 7.52
N LEU A 59 -7.48 -12.77 7.31
CA LEU A 59 -7.12 -11.41 6.91
C LEU A 59 -7.67 -11.08 5.52
N ILE A 60 -7.57 -12.01 4.56
CA ILE A 60 -8.11 -11.84 3.21
C ILE A 60 -9.63 -11.67 3.26
N ASP A 61 -10.32 -12.56 3.96
CA ASP A 61 -11.78 -12.51 4.13
C ASP A 61 -12.22 -11.21 4.79
N TYR A 62 -11.44 -10.70 5.76
CA TYR A 62 -11.72 -9.43 6.40
C TYR A 62 -11.56 -8.27 5.41
N ILE A 63 -10.46 -8.24 4.66
CA ILE A 63 -10.20 -7.20 3.67
C ILE A 63 -11.27 -7.20 2.57
N LEU A 64 -11.69 -8.37 2.08
CA LEU A 64 -12.72 -8.48 1.04
C LEU A 64 -14.10 -7.98 1.50
N LYS A 65 -14.37 -8.00 2.80
CA LYS A 65 -15.61 -7.45 3.39
C LYS A 65 -15.54 -5.94 3.58
N LEU A 66 -14.36 -5.33 3.53
CA LEU A 66 -14.24 -3.89 3.68
C LEU A 66 -14.84 -3.20 2.45
N PRO A 67 -15.65 -2.15 2.65
CA PRO A 67 -16.23 -1.40 1.56
C PRO A 67 -15.11 -0.75 0.76
N THR A 68 -14.94 -1.20 -0.48
CA THR A 68 -14.06 -0.53 -1.44
C THR A 68 -14.85 0.64 -1.99
N GLU A 69 -14.82 1.78 -1.30
CA GLU A 69 -15.22 3.03 -1.95
C GLU A 69 -14.15 3.37 -3.00
N SER A 70 -14.39 2.92 -4.22
CA SER A 70 -13.73 3.45 -5.40
C SER A 70 -14.18 4.90 -5.57
N GLN A 71 -13.58 5.83 -4.82
CA GLN A 71 -13.58 7.22 -5.26
C GLN A 71 -12.73 7.26 -6.53
N GLN A 72 -13.38 7.26 -7.69
CA GLN A 72 -12.73 7.74 -8.89
C GLN A 72 -12.31 9.19 -8.59
N PRO A 73 -11.06 9.59 -8.87
CA PRO A 73 -10.67 10.97 -8.70
C PRO A 73 -11.61 11.82 -9.57
N ASP A 74 -12.29 12.78 -8.96
CA ASP A 74 -13.07 13.79 -9.69
C ASP A 74 -12.11 14.58 -10.60
N GLU A 75 -11.96 14.15 -11.85
CA GLU A 75 -11.42 15.00 -12.89
C GLU A 75 -12.40 16.17 -13.05
N HIS A 76 -12.07 17.35 -12.53
CA HIS A 76 -12.31 18.65 -13.17
C HIS A 76 -12.00 19.81 -12.21
N ILE A 77 -10.88 20.52 -12.45
CA ILE A 77 -10.86 21.99 -12.49
C ILE A 77 -9.92 22.41 -13.62
N SER A 78 -10.48 22.63 -14.80
CA SER A 78 -9.81 23.29 -15.92
C SER A 78 -9.72 24.79 -15.64
N LEU A 79 -8.55 25.25 -15.21
CA LEU A 79 -8.20 26.67 -15.10
C LEU A 79 -7.03 26.98 -16.02
N PHE A 80 -7.29 27.16 -17.32
CA PHE A 80 -6.45 28.00 -18.18
C PHE A 80 -7.26 28.49 -19.37
N ASN A 81 -7.70 29.75 -19.29
CA ASN A 81 -8.05 30.56 -20.45
C ASN A 81 -7.64 32.00 -20.15
N GLN A 82 -6.44 32.39 -20.57
CA GLN A 82 -6.14 33.77 -20.94
C GLN A 82 -5.44 33.75 -22.29
N GLN A 83 -6.21 34.10 -23.31
CA GLN A 83 -5.79 34.40 -24.66
C GLN A 83 -4.85 35.61 -24.64
N ASN A 84 -3.71 35.53 -25.32
CA ASN A 84 -3.22 36.65 -26.14
C ASN A 84 -2.21 36.16 -27.18
N GLN A 85 -2.33 36.78 -28.36
CA GLN A 85 -1.95 36.29 -29.68
C GLN A 85 -0.53 36.72 -30.12
N ASN A 86 -0.03 35.99 -31.13
CA ASN A 86 0.96 36.41 -32.16
C ASN A 86 2.39 36.65 -31.63
N THR A 87 3.43 35.99 -32.15
CA THR A 87 3.92 36.18 -33.52
C THR A 87 4.64 34.94 -34.06
N PHE A 88 4.29 34.60 -35.30
CA PHE A 88 5.04 33.79 -36.23
C PHE A 88 6.29 34.58 -36.65
N ASP A 89 7.50 34.05 -36.48
CA ASP A 89 8.67 34.47 -37.24
C ASP A 89 9.44 33.23 -37.65
N ASP A 90 9.51 33.07 -38.96
CA ASP A 90 10.08 31.99 -39.72
C ASP A 90 11.26 32.61 -40.48
N SER A 91 12.44 32.65 -39.86
CA SER A 91 13.63 33.19 -40.52
C SER A 91 14.97 32.61 -40.03
N PHE A 92 15.40 31.62 -40.82
CA PHE A 92 16.73 31.53 -41.45
C PHE A 92 18.02 31.34 -40.62
N GLU A 93 18.67 30.24 -41.02
CA GLU A 93 20.11 30.05 -41.28
C GLU A 93 21.10 29.76 -40.14
N LYS A 94 21.47 28.47 -40.14
CA LYS A 94 22.83 27.92 -40.34
C LYS A 94 23.87 28.08 -39.23
N ASP A 95 24.60 26.97 -39.13
CA ASP A 95 26.00 26.82 -38.71
C ASP A 95 26.32 26.47 -37.25
N ASN A 96 26.58 25.17 -37.10
CA ASN A 96 27.86 24.62 -36.64
C ASN A 96 28.31 24.91 -35.19
N LYS A 97 28.22 23.89 -34.31
CA LYS A 97 29.39 23.08 -33.87
C LYS A 97 29.07 22.16 -32.69
N LYS A 98 29.47 20.88 -32.86
CA LYS A 98 30.16 19.97 -31.90
C LYS A 98 29.57 19.86 -30.47
N THR A 99 29.27 18.70 -29.90
CA THR A 99 30.07 17.46 -29.94
C THR A 99 29.25 16.30 -29.31
N LYS A 100 29.05 15.24 -30.09
CA LYS A 100 29.20 13.80 -29.75
C LYS A 100 28.58 13.29 -28.43
N ILE A 101 27.34 12.78 -28.52
CA ILE A 101 26.84 11.71 -27.65
C ILE A 101 27.46 10.40 -28.15
N LYS A 102 28.21 9.71 -27.30
CA LYS A 102 28.54 8.30 -27.52
C LYS A 102 28.78 7.59 -26.19
N SER A 103 27.81 6.78 -25.80
CA SER A 103 28.07 5.44 -25.30
C SER A 103 26.75 4.69 -25.26
N ASP A 104 26.62 3.76 -26.18
CA ASP A 104 25.66 2.67 -26.16
C ASP A 104 25.68 1.98 -24.80
N CYS A 105 24.51 1.61 -24.27
CA CYS A 105 24.40 0.36 -23.54
C CYS A 105 23.00 -0.21 -23.68
N CYS A 106 22.98 -1.53 -23.79
CA CYS A 106 21.85 -2.43 -24.02
C CYS A 106 20.81 -2.40 -22.90
#